data_AF-E8T7W6-F1
#
_entry.id   AF-E8T7W6-F1
#
_cell.length_a   1.000
_cell.length_b   1.000
_cell.length_c   1.000
_cell.angle_alpha   90.00
_cell.angle_beta   90.00
_cell.angle_gamma   90.00
#
_symmetry.space_group_name_H-M   'P 1'
#
loop_
_entity.id
_entity.type
_entity.pdbx_description
1 polymer ?
#
loop_
_entity_poly.entity_id
_entity_poly.type
_entity_poly.pdbx_seq_one_letter_code
_entity_poly.pdbx_strand_id
1 'polypeptide(L)'
;MPIKFTDGGYPARFNVPNQRWSRTFRTQEELHKFLTSEITHWGEQNQPRHFPLPGGPAGLQFLDPLTTRIFQDALNTGPQLEEALKIVEERGAILSEGLHGRLLSKLKAEKPNLYPGAVASIAVNLGPSNAWPDQGGRQPFPWALWLSGLGAVMELKPSTVTKAEADQLTSIVGDALAHRDEAEEIKRGFEIWREKTQTDTGADIDKFRKSSSDAVKYAQAQLAQALADSNDRILELEDKVRNRLILEAPTTYWSNKANDHVKIALGFGALFLLGLGGGTYWLTHYGVDLVANAHQRIVGTGQDAGLLALVPLAFVTLPTLAFAWLLRHVSRVIVQNLALGADARIRGTIAATYSALTADQAATPAELAIVFNALFRPVDGSTHSEIAPPNLSDLLEMAGRK
;
A
#
# COMPACT_ATOMS: atom_id res chain seq x y z
N MET A 1 -17.23 -19.40 -11.51
CA MET A 1 -16.14 -18.40 -11.51
C MET A 1 -16.23 -17.64 -12.82
N PRO A 2 -16.90 -16.49 -12.82
CA PRO A 2 -17.25 -15.84 -14.05
C PRO A 2 -16.19 -14.81 -14.39
N ILE A 3 -15.54 -15.01 -15.54
CA ILE A 3 -14.62 -14.08 -16.19
C ILE A 3 -13.35 -13.73 -15.38
N LYS A 4 -12.20 -14.25 -15.82
CA LYS A 4 -10.88 -13.79 -15.34
C LYS A 4 -10.27 -12.88 -16.40
N PHE A 5 -10.09 -11.61 -16.06
CA PHE A 5 -9.34 -10.64 -16.85
C PHE A 5 -7.91 -10.54 -16.33
N THR A 6 -6.96 -10.44 -17.26
CA THR A 6 -5.63 -9.87 -17.00
C THR A 6 -5.74 -8.38 -17.32
N ASP A 7 -5.78 -7.54 -16.29
CA ASP A 7 -5.67 -6.07 -16.37
C ASP A 7 -6.51 -5.39 -17.48
N GLY A 8 -7.83 -5.64 -17.48
CA GLY A 8 -8.81 -4.88 -18.27
C GLY A 8 -8.74 -5.08 -19.78
N GLY A 9 -8.02 -6.10 -20.27
CA GLY A 9 -7.82 -6.33 -21.70
C GLY A 9 -7.91 -7.79 -22.13
N TYR A 10 -7.49 -8.01 -23.38
CA TYR A 10 -7.31 -9.35 -23.96
C TYR A 10 -5.97 -9.97 -23.51
N PRO A 11 -5.89 -11.30 -23.35
CA PRO A 11 -6.92 -12.29 -23.63
C PRO A 11 -7.98 -12.39 -22.51
N ALA A 12 -9.24 -12.58 -22.89
CA ALA A 12 -10.34 -12.82 -21.96
C ALA A 12 -10.87 -14.25 -22.10
N ARG A 13 -10.96 -14.97 -20.99
CA ARG A 13 -11.55 -16.31 -20.94
C ARG A 13 -13.00 -16.22 -20.49
N PHE A 14 -13.92 -16.51 -21.41
CA PHE A 14 -15.33 -16.64 -21.10
C PHE A 14 -15.65 -18.11 -20.82
N ASN A 15 -16.37 -18.38 -19.72
CA ASN A 15 -16.73 -19.71 -19.30
C ASN A 15 -18.17 -19.68 -18.80
N VAL A 16 -19.01 -20.53 -19.39
CA VAL A 16 -20.41 -20.69 -19.03
C VAL A 16 -20.61 -22.13 -18.55
N PRO A 17 -20.39 -22.41 -17.24
CA PRO A 17 -20.34 -23.77 -16.72
C PRO A 17 -21.63 -24.56 -16.97
N ASN A 18 -22.78 -23.90 -16.84
CA ASN A 18 -24.10 -24.51 -17.04
C ASN A 18 -24.29 -25.01 -18.48
N GLN A 19 -23.54 -24.45 -19.44
CA GLN A 19 -23.58 -24.84 -20.85
C GLN A 19 -22.38 -25.69 -21.27
N ARG A 20 -21.49 -26.04 -20.34
CA ARG A 20 -20.23 -26.79 -20.60
C ARG A 20 -19.43 -26.18 -21.76
N TRP A 21 -19.38 -24.86 -21.81
CA TRP A 21 -18.73 -24.11 -22.88
C TRP A 21 -17.72 -23.12 -22.30
N SER A 22 -16.53 -23.06 -22.89
CA SER A 22 -15.53 -22.05 -22.57
C SER A 22 -14.74 -21.69 -23.83
N ARG A 23 -14.47 -20.40 -24.02
CA ARG A 23 -13.67 -19.88 -25.13
C ARG A 23 -12.79 -18.76 -24.62
N THR A 24 -11.58 -18.68 -25.18
CA THR A 24 -10.67 -17.57 -24.93
C THR A 24 -10.66 -16.67 -26.14
N PHE A 25 -11.00 -15.40 -25.93
CA PHE A 25 -10.92 -14.34 -26.93
C PHE A 25 -9.57 -13.65 -26.78
N ARG A 26 -8.80 -13.57 -27.87
CA ARG A 26 -7.48 -12.93 -27.91
C ARG A 26 -7.53 -11.49 -28.41
N THR A 27 -8.59 -11.13 -29.13
CA THR A 27 -8.78 -9.78 -29.69
C THR A 27 -10.25 -9.39 -29.66
N GLN A 28 -10.52 -8.09 -29.78
CA GLN A 28 -11.88 -7.56 -29.90
C GLN A 28 -12.59 -8.04 -31.15
N GLU A 29 -11.85 -8.23 -32.23
CA GLU A 29 -12.40 -8.76 -33.47
C GLU A 29 -12.90 -10.21 -33.30
N GLU A 30 -12.21 -11.03 -32.49
CA GLU A 30 -12.66 -12.39 -32.19
C GLU A 30 -13.98 -12.40 -31.40
N LEU A 31 -14.12 -11.52 -30.39
CA LEU A 31 -15.39 -11.38 -29.66
C LEU A 31 -16.51 -10.91 -30.59
N HIS A 32 -16.26 -9.86 -31.39
CA HIS A 32 -17.25 -9.31 -32.31
C HIS A 32 -17.72 -10.35 -33.32
N LYS A 33 -16.79 -11.13 -33.90
CA LYS A 33 -17.11 -12.24 -34.81
C LYS A 33 -17.98 -13.30 -34.12
N PHE A 34 -17.64 -13.65 -32.87
CA PHE A 34 -18.43 -14.59 -32.09
C PHE A 34 -19.87 -14.08 -31.84
N LEU A 35 -20.03 -12.87 -31.32
CA LEU A 35 -21.35 -12.28 -31.08
C LEU A 35 -22.19 -12.20 -32.35
N THR A 36 -21.58 -11.80 -33.48
CA THR A 36 -22.25 -11.76 -34.79
C THR A 36 -22.67 -13.15 -35.26
N SER A 37 -21.85 -14.17 -35.02
CA SER A 37 -22.18 -15.56 -35.37
C SER A 37 -23.34 -16.11 -34.54
N GLU A 38 -23.43 -15.78 -33.25
CA GLU A 38 -24.56 -16.15 -32.39
C GLU A 38 -25.85 -15.46 -32.84
N ILE A 39 -25.80 -14.16 -33.15
CA ILE A 39 -26.95 -13.41 -33.69
C ILE A 39 -27.47 -14.06 -34.99
N THR A 40 -26.55 -14.41 -35.90
CA THR A 40 -26.91 -15.04 -37.18
C THR A 40 -27.51 -16.42 -36.96
N HIS A 41 -26.87 -17.25 -36.12
CA HIS A 41 -27.33 -18.59 -35.80
C HIS A 41 -28.75 -18.56 -35.24
N TRP A 42 -29.02 -17.76 -34.20
CA TRP A 42 -30.35 -17.71 -33.58
C TRP A 42 -31.39 -17.05 -34.48
N GLY A 43 -30.99 -16.08 -35.30
CA GLY A 43 -31.84 -15.50 -36.34
C GLY A 43 -32.33 -16.56 -37.34
N GLU A 44 -31.44 -17.43 -37.82
CA GLU A 44 -31.79 -18.58 -38.68
C GLU A 44 -32.61 -19.63 -37.93
N GLN A 45 -32.29 -19.90 -36.66
CA GLN A 45 -33.04 -20.85 -35.86
C GLN A 45 -34.49 -20.40 -35.60
N ASN A 46 -34.74 -19.10 -35.50
CA ASN A 46 -36.05 -18.54 -35.24
C ASN A 46 -36.85 -18.19 -36.51
N GLN A 47 -36.29 -18.38 -37.71
CA GLN A 47 -37.02 -18.11 -38.94
C GLN A 47 -38.24 -19.05 -39.10
N PRO A 48 -39.41 -18.52 -39.47
CA PRO A 48 -40.70 -19.22 -39.46
C PRO A 48 -40.88 -20.24 -40.60
N ARG A 49 -39.84 -20.53 -41.41
CA ARG A 49 -39.98 -21.26 -42.67
C ARG A 49 -40.66 -22.63 -42.55
N HIS A 50 -40.74 -23.24 -41.36
CA HIS A 50 -41.32 -24.58 -41.15
C HIS A 50 -42.20 -24.73 -39.89
N PHE A 51 -42.73 -23.64 -39.31
CA PHE A 51 -43.54 -23.71 -38.09
C PHE A 51 -45.03 -23.48 -38.35
N PRO A 52 -45.88 -24.53 -38.33
CA PRO A 52 -47.32 -24.36 -38.31
C PRO A 52 -47.77 -23.97 -36.89
N LEU A 53 -47.36 -22.80 -36.41
CA LEU A 53 -47.85 -22.25 -35.16
C LEU A 53 -49.15 -21.46 -35.39
N PRO A 54 -50.14 -21.56 -34.49
CA PRO A 54 -51.28 -20.66 -34.48
C PRO A 54 -50.76 -19.23 -34.33
N GLY A 55 -50.99 -18.38 -35.34
CA GLY A 55 -50.48 -17.00 -35.39
C GLY A 55 -49.36 -16.73 -36.40
N GLY A 56 -48.90 -17.76 -37.14
CA GLY A 56 -47.95 -17.60 -38.23
C GLY A 56 -46.57 -17.07 -37.77
N PRO A 57 -45.83 -16.35 -38.64
CA PRO A 57 -44.49 -15.81 -38.34
C PRO A 57 -44.37 -15.01 -37.04
N ALA A 58 -45.46 -14.36 -36.60
CA ALA A 58 -45.49 -13.58 -35.38
C ALA A 58 -45.34 -14.44 -34.11
N GLY A 59 -45.74 -15.72 -34.18
CA GLY A 59 -45.71 -16.64 -33.04
C GLY A 59 -44.31 -16.98 -32.52
N LEU A 60 -43.24 -16.66 -33.25
CA LEU A 60 -41.86 -16.88 -32.82
C LEU A 60 -41.14 -15.61 -32.35
N GLN A 61 -41.76 -14.44 -32.47
CA GLN A 61 -41.12 -13.17 -32.09
C GLN A 61 -40.77 -13.11 -30.59
N PHE A 62 -41.48 -13.84 -29.74
CA PHE A 62 -41.18 -13.90 -28.31
C PHE A 62 -39.84 -14.59 -27.99
N LEU A 63 -39.29 -15.37 -28.93
CA LEU A 63 -37.99 -16.01 -28.77
C LEU A 63 -36.82 -15.04 -28.97
N ASP A 64 -37.05 -13.93 -29.67
CA ASP A 64 -36.00 -12.96 -30.01
C ASP A 64 -35.34 -12.33 -28.77
N PRO A 65 -36.10 -11.85 -27.75
CA PRO A 65 -35.53 -11.41 -26.48
C PRO A 65 -34.71 -12.48 -25.74
N LEU A 66 -35.05 -13.76 -25.90
CA LEU A 66 -34.43 -14.88 -25.18
C LEU A 66 -33.17 -15.43 -25.88
N THR A 67 -32.97 -15.08 -27.14
CA THR A 67 -31.89 -15.66 -27.97
C THR A 67 -31.06 -14.54 -28.60
N THR A 68 -31.60 -13.87 -29.61
CA THR A 68 -30.83 -12.95 -30.48
C THR A 68 -30.54 -11.61 -29.80
N ARG A 69 -31.52 -11.04 -29.08
CA ARG A 69 -31.41 -9.69 -28.50
C ARG A 69 -30.31 -9.56 -27.46
N ILE A 70 -30.05 -10.62 -26.68
CA ILE A 70 -28.98 -10.60 -25.67
C ILE A 70 -27.62 -10.38 -26.32
N PHE A 71 -27.36 -11.03 -27.45
CA PHE A 71 -26.11 -10.86 -28.19
C PHE A 71 -26.05 -9.51 -28.92
N GLN A 72 -27.18 -8.98 -29.41
CA GLN A 72 -27.24 -7.63 -29.97
C GLN A 72 -26.92 -6.57 -28.92
N ASP A 73 -27.50 -6.67 -27.72
CA ASP A 73 -27.22 -5.76 -26.62
C ASP A 73 -25.74 -5.84 -26.21
N ALA A 74 -25.18 -7.05 -26.15
CA ALA A 74 -23.74 -7.25 -25.90
C ALA A 74 -22.84 -6.71 -27.02
N LEU A 75 -23.30 -6.70 -28.27
CA LEU A 75 -22.56 -6.12 -29.39
C LEU A 75 -22.58 -4.58 -29.33
N ASN A 76 -23.68 -4.01 -28.84
CA ASN A 76 -23.90 -2.57 -28.77
C ASN A 76 -23.11 -1.86 -27.65
N THR A 77 -22.54 -2.58 -26.68
CA THR A 77 -21.64 -1.99 -25.65
C THR A 77 -20.31 -1.51 -26.23
N GLY A 78 -20.00 -1.86 -27.49
CA GLY A 78 -18.83 -1.38 -28.20
C GLY A 78 -17.53 -2.02 -27.70
N PRO A 79 -16.46 -1.25 -27.40
CA PRO A 79 -15.15 -1.81 -27.03
C PRO A 79 -15.09 -2.35 -25.58
N GLN A 80 -16.15 -2.19 -24.79
CA GLN A 80 -16.18 -2.62 -23.39
C GLN A 80 -16.44 -4.13 -23.29
N LEU A 81 -15.36 -4.90 -23.41
CA LEU A 81 -15.35 -6.37 -23.34
C LEU A 81 -16.03 -6.92 -22.08
N GLU A 82 -15.76 -6.32 -20.92
CA GLU A 82 -16.34 -6.77 -19.65
C GLU A 82 -17.85 -6.61 -19.62
N GLU A 83 -18.36 -5.47 -20.10
CA GLU A 83 -19.79 -5.20 -20.16
C GLU A 83 -20.50 -6.13 -21.14
N ALA A 84 -19.90 -6.38 -22.31
CA ALA A 84 -20.45 -7.31 -23.30
C ALA A 84 -20.60 -8.73 -22.74
N LEU A 85 -19.54 -9.29 -22.15
CA LEU A 85 -19.58 -10.65 -21.59
C LEU A 85 -20.48 -10.74 -20.36
N LYS A 86 -20.52 -9.69 -19.55
CA LYS A 86 -21.42 -9.60 -18.39
C LYS A 86 -22.88 -9.62 -18.81
N ILE A 87 -23.28 -8.92 -19.88
CA ILE A 87 -24.65 -8.98 -20.41
C ILE A 87 -25.02 -10.41 -20.83
N VAL A 88 -24.14 -11.09 -21.56
CA VAL A 88 -24.37 -12.47 -22.04
C VAL A 88 -24.54 -13.42 -20.85
N GLU A 89 -23.74 -13.24 -19.80
CA GLU A 89 -23.79 -14.08 -18.60
C GLU A 89 -24.99 -13.78 -17.69
N GLU A 90 -25.18 -12.52 -17.32
CA GLU A 90 -26.25 -12.10 -16.40
C GLU A 90 -27.63 -12.35 -16.99
N ARG A 91 -27.77 -12.30 -18.32
CA ARG A 91 -29.02 -12.65 -19.00
C ARG A 91 -29.10 -14.13 -19.39
N GLY A 92 -28.15 -14.97 -18.99
CA GLY A 92 -28.23 -16.41 -19.23
C GLY A 92 -28.38 -16.78 -20.71
N ALA A 93 -27.62 -16.11 -21.60
CA ALA A 93 -27.74 -16.29 -23.04
C ALA A 93 -27.50 -17.74 -23.45
N ILE A 94 -28.32 -18.31 -24.33
CA ILE A 94 -28.13 -19.66 -24.85
C ILE A 94 -27.06 -19.62 -25.95
N LEU A 95 -25.92 -20.29 -25.73
CA LEU A 95 -24.83 -20.34 -26.70
C LEU A 95 -25.09 -21.45 -27.72
N SER A 96 -24.95 -21.16 -29.01
CA SER A 96 -25.19 -22.10 -30.11
C SER A 96 -24.34 -23.38 -29.98
N GLU A 97 -23.06 -23.23 -29.65
CA GLU A 97 -22.12 -24.34 -29.41
C GLU A 97 -22.26 -24.97 -28.01
N GLY A 98 -23.02 -24.33 -27.12
CA GLY A 98 -23.28 -24.81 -25.76
C GLY A 98 -24.08 -26.11 -25.73
N LEU A 99 -24.18 -26.72 -24.55
CA LEU A 99 -24.99 -27.92 -24.33
C LEU A 99 -26.44 -27.72 -24.80
N HIS A 100 -27.04 -26.59 -24.43
CA HIS A 100 -28.42 -26.28 -24.76
C HIS A 100 -28.61 -25.86 -26.23
N GLY A 101 -27.69 -25.09 -26.81
CA GLY A 101 -27.76 -24.71 -28.23
C GLY A 101 -27.72 -25.91 -29.17
N ARG A 102 -26.83 -26.88 -28.88
CA ARG A 102 -26.75 -28.14 -29.63
C ARG A 102 -28.02 -28.98 -29.49
N LEU A 103 -28.57 -29.07 -28.27
CA LEU A 103 -29.84 -29.76 -28.02
C LEU A 103 -30.99 -29.12 -28.80
N LEU A 104 -31.08 -27.79 -28.78
CA LEU A 104 -32.13 -27.02 -29.46
C LEU A 104 -32.03 -27.14 -30.98
N SER A 105 -30.81 -27.10 -31.53
CA SER A 105 -30.56 -27.31 -32.96
C SER A 105 -31.03 -28.70 -33.40
N LYS A 106 -30.70 -29.74 -32.61
CA LYS A 106 -31.15 -31.11 -32.86
C LYS A 106 -32.67 -31.25 -32.72
N LEU A 107 -33.25 -30.65 -31.67
CA LEU A 107 -34.69 -30.68 -31.43
C LEU A 107 -35.46 -29.99 -32.55
N LYS A 108 -34.97 -28.86 -33.07
CA LYS A 108 -35.60 -28.20 -34.20
C LYS A 108 -35.60 -29.08 -35.45
N ALA A 109 -34.51 -29.81 -35.69
CA ALA A 109 -34.39 -30.72 -36.83
C ALA A 109 -35.33 -31.95 -36.71
N GLU A 110 -35.45 -32.52 -35.50
CA GLU A 110 -36.23 -33.75 -35.28
C GLU A 110 -37.70 -33.51 -34.95
N LYS A 111 -37.99 -32.48 -34.14
CA LYS A 111 -39.31 -32.16 -33.58
C LYS A 111 -39.52 -30.64 -33.56
N PRO A 112 -39.68 -29.99 -34.72
CA PRO A 112 -39.77 -28.54 -34.81
C PRO A 112 -40.81 -27.98 -33.84
N ASN A 113 -42.02 -28.56 -33.76
CA ASN A 113 -43.11 -28.07 -32.89
C ASN A 113 -42.75 -27.95 -31.39
N LEU A 114 -41.75 -28.69 -30.89
CA LEU A 114 -41.33 -28.62 -29.49
C LEU A 114 -40.25 -27.55 -29.23
N TYR A 115 -39.59 -27.06 -30.29
CA TYR A 115 -38.48 -26.11 -30.19
C TYR A 115 -38.84 -24.83 -29.40
N PRO A 116 -39.96 -24.12 -29.65
CA PRO A 116 -40.26 -22.87 -28.94
C PRO A 116 -40.43 -23.07 -27.44
N GLY A 117 -41.09 -24.16 -27.03
CA GLY A 117 -41.27 -24.52 -25.63
C GLY A 117 -39.96 -24.94 -24.95
N ALA A 118 -39.08 -25.63 -25.69
CA ALA A 118 -37.76 -25.98 -25.20
C ALA A 118 -36.87 -24.74 -25.02
N VAL A 119 -36.89 -23.78 -25.96
CA VAL A 119 -36.15 -22.50 -25.82
C VAL A 119 -36.64 -21.76 -24.58
N ALA A 120 -37.96 -21.63 -24.41
CA ALA A 120 -38.57 -20.97 -23.26
C ALA A 120 -38.17 -21.61 -21.91
N SER A 121 -38.27 -22.94 -21.81
CA SER A 121 -37.94 -23.66 -20.57
C SER A 121 -36.45 -23.60 -20.23
N ILE A 122 -35.58 -23.67 -21.23
CA ILE A 122 -34.13 -23.50 -21.04
C ILE A 122 -33.81 -22.07 -20.60
N ALA A 123 -34.40 -21.05 -21.22
CA ALA A 123 -34.17 -19.66 -20.86
C ALA A 123 -34.57 -19.34 -19.41
N VAL A 124 -35.68 -19.92 -18.91
CA VAL A 124 -36.10 -19.81 -17.50
C VAL A 124 -35.06 -20.40 -16.55
N ASN A 125 -34.48 -21.55 -16.91
CA ASN A 125 -33.50 -22.23 -16.06
C ASN A 125 -32.12 -21.55 -16.08
N LEU A 126 -31.78 -20.81 -17.14
CA LEU A 126 -30.45 -20.21 -17.29
C LEU A 126 -30.28 -18.84 -16.64
N GLY A 127 -31.36 -18.16 -16.21
CA GLY A 127 -31.19 -16.89 -15.51
C GLY A 127 -32.45 -16.34 -14.81
N PRO A 128 -32.35 -15.88 -13.54
CA PRO A 128 -33.44 -15.18 -12.84
C PRO A 128 -33.74 -13.79 -13.42
N SER A 129 -32.79 -13.24 -14.19
CA SER A 129 -32.79 -11.92 -14.83
C SER A 129 -33.13 -11.97 -16.33
N ASN A 130 -33.51 -13.14 -16.85
CA ASN A 130 -34.18 -13.19 -18.15
C ASN A 130 -35.53 -12.49 -17.96
N ALA A 131 -35.54 -11.19 -18.27
CA ALA A 131 -36.75 -10.40 -18.35
C ALA A 131 -37.60 -11.02 -19.46
N TRP A 132 -38.44 -11.97 -19.05
CA TRP A 132 -39.61 -12.33 -19.82
C TRP A 132 -40.30 -11.03 -20.22
N PRO A 133 -40.85 -10.92 -21.44
CA PRO A 133 -41.35 -9.66 -22.00
C PRO A 133 -42.45 -8.92 -21.20
N ASP A 134 -42.74 -9.31 -19.96
CA ASP A 134 -43.80 -8.81 -19.10
C ASP A 134 -43.39 -7.62 -18.18
N GLN A 135 -42.12 -7.18 -18.10
CA GLN A 135 -41.81 -6.00 -17.27
C GLN A 135 -42.28 -4.66 -17.86
N GLY A 136 -42.84 -4.66 -19.09
CA GLY A 136 -43.33 -3.45 -19.77
C GLY A 136 -44.81 -3.12 -19.58
N GLY A 137 -45.57 -3.82 -18.74
CA GLY A 137 -46.96 -3.48 -18.42
C GLY A 137 -47.97 -3.66 -19.57
N ARG A 138 -47.62 -4.41 -20.63
CA ARG A 138 -48.55 -4.78 -21.71
C ARG A 138 -48.80 -6.29 -21.68
N GLN A 139 -49.92 -6.63 -21.04
CA GLN A 139 -50.61 -7.92 -20.96
C GLN A 139 -49.73 -9.17 -20.72
N PRO A 140 -49.96 -9.91 -19.61
CA PRO A 140 -49.24 -11.14 -19.36
C PRO A 140 -49.51 -12.10 -20.53
N PHE A 141 -48.44 -12.53 -21.20
CA PHE A 141 -48.53 -13.61 -22.16
C PHE A 141 -49.07 -14.83 -21.40
N PRO A 142 -50.28 -15.34 -21.70
CA PRO A 142 -50.90 -16.30 -20.83
C PRO A 142 -50.22 -17.64 -21.11
N TRP A 143 -49.26 -18.01 -20.28
CA TRP A 143 -48.71 -19.37 -20.22
C TRP A 143 -49.84 -20.41 -20.09
N ALA A 144 -50.98 -20.02 -19.49
CA ALA A 144 -52.23 -20.77 -19.46
C ALA A 144 -52.83 -21.02 -20.86
N LEU A 145 -52.73 -20.10 -21.82
CA LEU A 145 -53.17 -20.28 -23.21
C LEU A 145 -52.25 -21.27 -23.96
N TRP A 146 -50.96 -21.29 -23.60
CA TRP A 146 -49.98 -22.20 -24.20
C TRP A 146 -50.10 -23.62 -23.64
N LEU A 147 -50.27 -23.77 -22.32
CA LEU A 147 -50.56 -25.07 -21.68
C LEU A 147 -51.95 -25.60 -22.04
N SER A 148 -52.96 -24.74 -22.19
CA SER A 148 -54.28 -25.17 -22.68
C SER A 148 -54.26 -25.56 -24.16
N GLY A 149 -53.37 -24.98 -24.97
CA GLY A 149 -53.10 -25.47 -26.33
C GLY A 149 -52.50 -26.88 -26.36
N LEU A 150 -51.64 -27.24 -25.40
CA LEU A 150 -51.17 -28.61 -25.20
C LEU A 150 -52.29 -29.56 -24.74
N GLY A 151 -53.23 -29.07 -23.91
CA GLY A 151 -54.43 -29.81 -23.51
C GLY A 151 -55.45 -30.01 -24.64
N ALA A 152 -55.61 -29.02 -25.54
CA ALA A 152 -56.50 -29.10 -26.69
C ALA A 152 -56.03 -30.09 -27.77
N VAL A 153 -54.72 -30.38 -27.84
CA VAL A 153 -54.19 -31.46 -28.70
C VAL A 153 -54.51 -32.85 -28.12
N MET A 154 -54.97 -32.95 -26.87
CA MET A 154 -55.46 -34.19 -26.27
C MET A 154 -56.99 -34.33 -26.29
N GLU A 155 -57.71 -33.67 -27.21
CA GLU A 155 -59.16 -33.89 -27.41
C GLU A 155 -59.44 -35.38 -27.73
N LEU A 156 -59.78 -36.12 -26.68
CA LEU A 156 -60.28 -37.49 -26.71
C LEU A 156 -61.60 -37.50 -27.47
N LYS A 157 -61.61 -38.20 -28.62
CA LYS A 157 -62.80 -38.55 -29.37
C LYS A 157 -63.85 -39.17 -28.43
N PRO A 158 -65.10 -38.69 -28.41
CA PRO A 158 -66.14 -39.27 -27.58
C PRO A 158 -66.59 -40.61 -28.20
N SER A 159 -66.20 -41.73 -27.58
CA SER A 159 -66.81 -43.04 -27.83
C SER A 159 -67.86 -43.33 -26.77
N THR A 160 -68.95 -43.98 -27.19
CA THR A 160 -70.12 -44.36 -26.41
C THR A 160 -69.74 -45.12 -25.14
N VAL A 161 -69.91 -44.45 -24.00
CA VAL A 161 -69.57 -44.95 -22.66
C VAL A 161 -70.57 -46.04 -22.24
N THR A 162 -70.06 -47.23 -21.95
CA THR A 162 -70.76 -48.40 -21.43
C THR A 162 -70.98 -48.30 -19.92
N LYS A 163 -71.93 -49.07 -19.35
CA LYS A 163 -72.27 -49.02 -17.91
C LYS A 163 -71.07 -49.28 -16.98
N ALA A 164 -70.11 -50.10 -17.41
CA ALA A 164 -68.87 -50.36 -16.67
C ALA A 164 -67.97 -49.11 -16.59
N GLU A 165 -67.93 -48.30 -17.65
CA GLU A 165 -67.19 -47.04 -17.66
C GLU A 165 -67.91 -45.95 -16.84
N ALA A 166 -69.24 -46.01 -16.71
CA ALA A 166 -70.00 -45.15 -15.80
C ALA A 166 -69.71 -45.47 -14.32
N ASP A 167 -69.62 -46.75 -13.96
CA ASP A 167 -69.21 -47.17 -12.61
C ASP A 167 -67.76 -46.78 -12.32
N GLN A 168 -66.87 -46.88 -13.32
CA GLN A 168 -65.47 -46.45 -13.22
C GLN A 168 -65.35 -44.92 -13.09
N LEU A 169 -66.16 -44.15 -13.83
CA LEU A 169 -66.28 -42.69 -13.67
C LEU A 169 -66.77 -42.32 -12.28
N THR A 170 -67.69 -43.10 -11.70
CA THR A 170 -68.21 -42.83 -10.36
C THR A 170 -67.14 -43.07 -9.29
N SER A 171 -66.29 -44.10 -9.45
CA SER A 171 -65.13 -44.31 -8.57
C SER A 171 -64.09 -43.20 -8.75
N ILE A 172 -63.79 -42.79 -9.98
CA ILE A 172 -62.85 -41.70 -10.27
C ILE A 172 -63.36 -40.38 -9.69
N VAL A 173 -64.66 -40.11 -9.74
CA VAL A 173 -65.27 -38.93 -9.11
C VAL A 173 -65.19 -39.02 -7.59
N GLY A 174 -65.41 -40.20 -7.01
CA GLY A 174 -65.24 -40.43 -5.57
C GLY A 174 -63.80 -40.21 -5.11
N ASP A 175 -62.83 -40.77 -5.83
CA ASP A 175 -61.40 -40.56 -5.58
C ASP A 175 -61.02 -39.09 -5.77
N ALA A 176 -61.53 -38.42 -6.80
CA ALA A 176 -61.28 -37.01 -7.05
C ALA A 176 -61.85 -36.11 -5.93
N LEU A 177 -63.00 -36.46 -5.34
CA LEU A 177 -63.56 -35.75 -4.19
C LEU A 177 -62.74 -35.98 -2.92
N ALA A 178 -62.25 -37.20 -2.68
CA ALA A 178 -61.33 -37.49 -1.57
C ALA A 178 -60.02 -36.70 -1.71
N HIS A 179 -59.44 -36.66 -2.91
CA HIS A 179 -58.24 -35.86 -3.19
C HIS A 179 -58.49 -34.35 -3.04
N ARG A 180 -59.71 -33.87 -3.33
CA ARG A 180 -60.08 -32.47 -3.10
C ARG A 180 -60.08 -32.13 -1.61
N ASP A 181 -60.64 -33.00 -0.79
CA ASP A 181 -60.71 -32.78 0.66
C ASP A 181 -59.32 -32.88 1.30
N GLU A 182 -58.47 -33.80 0.85
CA GLU A 182 -57.04 -33.84 1.21
C GLU A 182 -56.31 -32.55 0.77
N ALA A 183 -56.59 -32.04 -0.43
CA ALA A 183 -55.99 -30.79 -0.92
C ALA A 183 -56.40 -29.57 -0.09
N GLU A 184 -57.64 -29.51 0.40
CA GLU A 184 -58.10 -28.45 1.31
C GLU A 184 -57.44 -28.56 2.70
N GLU A 185 -57.20 -29.77 3.21
CA GLU A 185 -56.45 -29.98 4.46
C GLU A 185 -54.98 -29.54 4.31
N ILE A 186 -54.33 -29.93 3.22
CA ILE A 186 -52.97 -29.51 2.88
C ILE A 186 -52.90 -27.98 2.76
N LYS A 187 -53.89 -27.37 2.11
CA LYS A 187 -53.97 -25.90 1.97
C LYS A 187 -54.08 -25.21 3.33
N ARG A 188 -54.94 -25.68 4.24
CA ARG A 188 -55.03 -25.13 5.61
C ARG A 188 -53.74 -25.31 6.39
N GLY A 189 -53.12 -26.50 6.31
CA GLY A 189 -51.82 -26.76 6.92
C GLY A 189 -50.74 -25.81 6.42
N PHE A 190 -50.74 -25.54 5.11
CA PHE A 190 -49.84 -24.58 4.48
C PHE A 190 -50.09 -23.14 4.92
N GLU A 191 -51.35 -22.72 5.04
CA GLU A 191 -51.71 -21.37 5.53
C GLU A 191 -51.25 -21.15 6.98
N ILE A 192 -51.51 -22.11 7.88
CA ILE A 192 -51.04 -22.07 9.27
C ILE A 192 -49.52 -22.05 9.34
N TRP A 193 -48.87 -22.93 8.58
CA TRP A 193 -47.41 -22.98 8.51
C TRP A 193 -46.83 -21.65 7.99
N ARG A 194 -47.45 -21.05 6.96
CA ARG A 194 -47.02 -19.78 6.38
C ARG A 194 -47.17 -18.63 7.37
N GLU A 195 -48.29 -18.51 8.06
CA GLU A 195 -48.53 -17.46 9.05
C GLU A 195 -47.56 -17.57 10.23
N LYS A 196 -47.35 -18.80 10.75
CA LYS A 196 -46.39 -19.06 11.81
C LYS A 196 -44.97 -18.74 11.37
N THR A 197 -44.57 -19.23 10.18
CA THR A 197 -43.23 -18.98 9.63
C THR A 197 -42.99 -17.48 9.41
N GLN A 198 -44.00 -16.74 8.92
CA GLN A 198 -43.90 -15.30 8.73
C GLN A 198 -43.72 -14.56 10.06
N THR A 199 -44.43 -14.98 11.10
CA THR A 199 -44.34 -14.38 12.45
C THR A 199 -42.99 -14.69 13.11
N ASP A 200 -42.57 -15.96 13.10
CA ASP A 200 -41.30 -16.40 13.69
C ASP A 200 -40.11 -15.75 12.96
N THR A 201 -40.14 -15.73 11.63
CA THR A 201 -39.11 -15.07 10.81
C THR A 201 -39.06 -13.57 11.07
N GLY A 202 -40.22 -12.92 11.26
CA GLY A 202 -40.29 -11.50 11.61
C GLY A 202 -39.63 -11.21 12.96
N ALA A 203 -39.93 -12.01 13.98
CA ALA A 203 -39.35 -11.88 15.30
C ALA A 203 -37.82 -12.10 15.29
N ASP A 204 -37.33 -13.08 14.54
CA ASP A 204 -35.90 -13.35 14.39
C ASP A 204 -35.17 -12.22 13.63
N ILE A 205 -35.78 -11.66 12.58
CA ILE A 205 -35.24 -10.50 11.86
C ILE A 205 -35.13 -9.29 12.80
N ASP A 206 -36.14 -9.03 13.62
CA ASP A 206 -36.12 -7.91 14.57
C ASP A 206 -35.06 -8.10 15.66
N LYS A 207 -34.91 -9.34 16.16
CA LYS A 207 -33.85 -9.69 17.12
C LYS A 207 -32.46 -9.52 16.51
N PHE A 208 -32.28 -9.96 15.27
CA PHE A 208 -31.03 -9.79 14.54
C PHE A 208 -30.71 -8.32 14.29
N ARG A 209 -31.71 -7.51 13.86
CA ARG A 209 -31.54 -6.07 13.63
C ARG A 209 -31.13 -5.34 14.92
N LYS A 210 -31.75 -5.68 16.06
CA LYS A 210 -31.38 -5.11 17.37
C LYS A 210 -29.95 -5.51 17.76
N SER A 211 -29.63 -6.80 17.70
CA SER A 211 -28.29 -7.30 18.02
C SER A 211 -27.20 -6.70 17.13
N SER A 212 -27.48 -6.54 15.82
CA SER A 212 -26.56 -5.91 14.88
C SER A 212 -26.36 -4.43 15.18
N SER A 213 -27.44 -3.68 15.46
CA SER A 213 -27.36 -2.28 15.90
C SER A 213 -26.51 -2.13 17.18
N ASP A 214 -26.73 -3.00 18.17
CA ASP A 214 -26.01 -2.93 19.44
C ASP A 214 -24.53 -3.30 19.28
N ALA A 215 -24.22 -4.30 18.44
CA ALA A 215 -22.85 -4.66 18.09
C ALA A 215 -22.13 -3.51 17.35
N VAL A 216 -22.82 -2.84 16.42
CA VAL A 216 -22.26 -1.66 15.71
C VAL A 216 -22.00 -0.51 16.67
N LYS A 217 -22.95 -0.19 17.58
CA LYS A 217 -22.76 0.85 18.60
C LYS A 217 -21.58 0.53 19.53
N TYR A 218 -21.47 -0.72 19.96
CA TYR A 218 -20.38 -1.18 20.81
C TYR A 218 -19.03 -1.10 20.10
N ALA A 219 -18.95 -1.52 18.84
CA ALA A 219 -17.74 -1.41 18.03
C ALA A 219 -17.34 0.06 17.79
N GLN A 220 -18.31 0.93 17.51
CA GLN A 220 -18.08 2.37 17.33
C GLN A 220 -17.56 3.02 18.62
N ALA A 221 -18.12 2.66 19.78
CA ALA A 221 -17.66 3.14 21.08
C ALA A 221 -16.23 2.67 21.39
N GLN A 222 -15.90 1.41 21.12
CA GLN A 222 -14.53 0.91 21.28
C GLN A 222 -13.53 1.59 20.35
N LEU A 223 -13.91 1.82 19.09
CA LEU A 223 -13.05 2.52 18.14
C LEU A 223 -12.82 3.98 18.57
N ALA A 224 -13.87 4.68 19.01
CA ALA A 224 -13.76 6.04 19.52
C ALA A 224 -12.84 6.11 20.73
N GLN A 225 -12.97 5.16 21.67
CA GLN A 225 -12.09 5.07 22.84
C GLN A 225 -10.65 4.78 22.43
N ALA A 226 -10.42 3.82 21.52
CA ALA A 226 -9.08 3.47 21.06
C ALA A 226 -8.40 4.64 20.33
N LEU A 227 -9.17 5.42 19.55
CA LEU A 227 -8.66 6.63 18.90
C LEU A 227 -8.33 7.72 19.91
N ALA A 228 -9.16 7.92 20.94
CA ALA A 228 -8.87 8.87 22.02
C ALA A 228 -7.60 8.47 22.79
N ASP A 229 -7.52 7.22 23.25
CA ASP A 229 -6.34 6.67 23.94
C ASP A 229 -5.07 6.74 23.07
N SER A 230 -5.19 6.50 21.75
CA SER A 230 -4.06 6.59 20.83
C SER A 230 -3.59 8.04 20.67
N ASN A 231 -4.50 9.01 20.57
CA ASN A 231 -4.14 10.42 20.48
C ASN A 231 -3.43 10.88 21.76
N ASP A 232 -3.93 10.48 22.93
CA ASP A 232 -3.31 10.82 24.22
C ASP A 232 -1.89 10.23 24.32
N ARG A 233 -1.69 8.99 23.87
CA ARG A 233 -0.35 8.37 23.82
C ARG A 233 0.59 9.05 22.82
N ILE A 234 0.08 9.51 21.68
CA ILE A 234 0.88 10.24 20.69
C ILE A 234 1.33 11.57 21.27
N LEU A 235 0.44 12.32 21.92
CA LEU A 235 0.77 13.57 22.59
C LEU A 235 1.79 13.36 23.72
N GLU A 236 1.60 12.32 24.54
CA GLU A 236 2.56 11.96 25.59
C GLU A 236 3.93 11.59 25.01
N LEU A 237 3.96 10.87 23.89
CA LEU A 237 5.20 10.53 23.20
C LEU A 237 5.87 11.76 22.60
N GLU A 238 5.10 12.65 21.97
CA GLU A 238 5.59 13.91 21.40
C GLU A 238 6.24 14.77 22.50
N ASP A 239 5.57 14.93 23.64
CA ASP A 239 6.11 15.66 24.78
C ASP A 239 7.38 15.02 25.33
N LYS A 240 7.41 13.69 25.48
CA LYS A 240 8.63 12.96 25.91
C LYS A 240 9.78 13.12 24.91
N VAL A 241 9.51 13.03 23.62
CA VAL A 241 10.51 13.18 22.56
C VAL A 241 11.02 14.62 22.52
N ARG A 242 10.13 15.62 22.56
CA ARG A 242 10.50 17.03 22.58
C ARG A 242 11.34 17.37 23.81
N ASN A 243 10.93 16.89 24.98
CA ASN A 243 11.70 17.07 26.22
C ASN A 243 13.06 16.39 26.14
N ARG A 244 13.15 15.15 25.64
CA ARG A 244 14.46 14.48 25.46
C ARG A 244 15.35 15.18 24.44
N LEU A 245 14.81 15.61 23.30
CA LEU A 245 15.58 16.28 22.25
C LEU A 245 16.13 17.63 22.71
N ILE A 246 15.32 18.43 23.41
CA ILE A 246 15.76 19.72 23.96
C ILE A 246 16.89 19.52 24.98
N LEU A 247 16.84 18.43 25.75
CA LEU A 247 17.80 18.13 26.80
C LEU A 247 19.09 17.44 26.29
N GLU A 248 19.01 16.64 25.23
CA GLU A 248 20.15 15.89 24.67
C GLU A 248 20.96 16.69 23.63
N ALA A 249 20.34 17.67 22.96
CA ALA A 249 21.04 18.49 21.98
C ALA A 249 22.25 19.28 22.55
N PRO A 250 22.18 19.91 23.73
CA PRO A 250 23.33 20.63 24.29
C PRO A 250 24.48 19.70 24.71
N THR A 251 24.17 18.52 25.26
CA THR A 251 25.20 17.58 25.74
C THR A 251 26.00 17.00 24.58
N THR A 252 25.29 16.59 23.53
CA THR A 252 25.90 16.08 22.29
C THR A 252 26.71 17.16 21.58
N TYR A 253 26.20 18.40 21.50
CA TYR A 253 26.92 19.53 20.93
C TYR A 253 28.28 19.78 21.62
N TRP A 254 28.28 19.93 22.94
CA TRP A 254 29.50 20.23 23.69
C TRP A 254 30.50 19.05 23.70
N SER A 255 29.99 17.81 23.75
CA SER A 255 30.82 16.61 23.61
C SER A 255 31.52 16.55 22.25
N ASN A 256 30.78 16.80 21.17
CA ASN A 256 31.35 16.87 19.82
C ASN A 256 32.38 17.99 19.72
N LYS A 257 32.08 19.18 20.25
CA LYS A 257 33.00 20.32 20.26
C LYS A 257 34.31 20.01 21.02
N ALA A 258 34.22 19.33 22.16
CA ALA A 258 35.38 18.90 22.92
C ALA A 258 36.27 17.96 22.11
N ASN A 259 35.66 17.00 21.40
CA ASN A 259 36.38 16.07 20.55
C ASN A 259 37.06 16.75 19.36
N ASP A 260 36.43 17.77 18.77
CA ASP A 260 37.02 18.52 17.66
C ASP A 260 38.27 19.29 18.09
N HIS A 261 38.26 19.93 19.27
CA HIS A 261 39.45 20.57 19.81
C HIS A 261 40.58 19.57 20.10
N VAL A 262 40.25 18.37 20.60
CA VAL A 262 41.25 17.31 20.81
C VAL A 262 41.83 16.83 19.47
N LYS A 263 41.01 16.66 18.43
CA LYS A 263 41.49 16.30 17.08
C LYS A 263 42.44 17.36 16.52
N ILE A 264 42.10 18.65 16.68
CA ILE A 264 42.97 19.76 16.26
C ILE A 264 44.29 19.72 17.03
N ALA A 265 44.24 19.56 18.36
CA ALA A 265 45.43 19.45 19.19
C ALA A 265 46.32 18.25 18.80
N LEU A 266 45.72 17.09 18.52
CA LEU A 266 46.43 15.91 18.02
C LEU A 266 47.06 16.15 16.65
N GLY A 267 46.34 16.82 15.73
CA GLY A 267 46.86 17.18 14.41
C GLY A 267 48.08 18.10 14.50
N PHE A 268 48.00 19.17 15.29
CA PHE A 268 49.15 20.04 15.54
C PHE A 268 50.26 19.34 16.33
N GLY A 269 49.94 18.41 17.22
CA GLY A 269 50.92 17.57 17.93
C GLY A 269 51.68 16.66 16.99
N ALA A 270 51.00 16.01 16.04
CA ALA A 270 51.66 15.23 15.00
C ALA A 270 52.54 16.10 14.10
N LEU A 271 52.04 17.28 13.69
CA LEU A 271 52.83 18.25 12.92
C LEU A 271 54.07 18.73 13.70
N PHE A 272 53.94 18.96 15.00
CA PHE A 272 55.04 19.34 15.88
C PHE A 272 56.12 18.24 15.93
N LEU A 273 55.71 16.98 16.11
CA LEU A 273 56.64 15.84 16.13
C LEU A 273 57.32 15.62 14.77
N LEU A 274 56.58 15.77 13.66
CA LEU A 274 57.15 15.72 12.32
C LEU A 274 58.11 16.87 12.05
N GLY A 275 57.79 18.08 12.50
CA GLY A 275 58.67 19.24 12.41
C GLY A 275 59.96 19.04 13.21
N LEU A 276 59.85 18.57 14.45
CA LEU A 276 60.98 18.26 15.33
C LEU A 276 61.85 17.15 14.75
N GLY A 277 61.25 16.02 14.39
CA GLY A 277 61.95 14.86 13.84
C GLY A 277 62.57 15.15 12.48
N GLY A 278 61.81 15.78 11.58
CA GLY A 278 62.26 16.17 10.24
C GLY A 278 63.35 17.24 10.27
N GLY A 279 63.19 18.28 11.10
CA GLY A 279 64.21 19.31 11.30
C GLY A 279 65.51 18.74 11.86
N THR A 280 65.41 17.87 12.88
CA THR A 280 66.58 17.18 13.44
C THR A 280 67.24 16.28 12.38
N TYR A 281 66.48 15.44 11.68
CA TYR A 281 67.00 14.56 10.64
C TYR A 281 67.71 15.34 9.52
N TRP A 282 67.09 16.43 9.05
CA TRP A 282 67.64 17.29 8.00
C TRP A 282 68.92 17.98 8.45
N LEU A 283 68.95 18.51 9.69
CA LEU A 283 70.15 19.16 10.25
C LEU A 283 71.32 18.16 10.35
N THR A 284 71.05 16.92 10.77
CA THR A 284 72.08 15.89 10.92
C THR A 284 72.65 15.42 9.57
N HIS A 285 71.84 15.33 8.51
CA HIS A 285 72.30 14.83 7.20
C HIS A 285 72.82 15.93 6.28
N TYR A 286 72.19 17.10 6.26
CA TYR A 286 72.48 18.17 5.30
C TYR A 286 73.03 19.44 5.93
N GLY A 287 72.94 19.59 7.26
CA GLY A 287 73.36 20.80 7.96
C GLY A 287 74.86 21.06 7.83
N VAL A 288 75.69 20.01 7.91
CA VAL A 288 77.16 20.15 7.78
C VAL A 288 77.54 20.64 6.38
N ASP A 289 76.99 20.02 5.34
CA ASP A 289 77.26 20.41 3.95
C ASP A 289 76.75 21.82 3.65
N LEU A 290 75.59 22.20 4.19
CA LEU A 290 75.03 23.53 4.03
C LEU A 290 75.94 24.61 4.64
N VAL A 291 76.43 24.38 5.86
CA VAL A 291 77.35 25.30 6.55
C VAL A 291 78.69 25.36 5.81
N ALA A 292 79.24 24.23 5.36
CA ALA A 292 80.48 24.17 4.59
C ALA A 292 80.38 24.95 3.27
N ASN A 293 79.29 24.77 2.53
CA ASN A 293 79.02 25.48 1.28
C ASN A 293 78.81 26.99 1.50
N ALA A 294 78.07 27.37 2.54
CA ALA A 294 77.84 28.77 2.89
C ALA A 294 79.16 29.46 3.29
N HIS A 295 79.99 28.79 4.07
CA HIS A 295 81.31 29.28 4.48
C HIS A 295 82.21 29.54 3.26
N GLN A 296 82.31 28.58 2.34
CA GLN A 296 83.12 28.71 1.13
C GLN A 296 82.65 29.85 0.22
N ARG A 297 81.33 30.08 0.09
CA ARG A 297 80.77 31.14 -0.77
C ARG A 297 80.92 32.55 -0.19
N ILE A 298 80.82 32.70 1.14
CA ILE A 298 80.78 34.01 1.79
C ILE A 298 82.18 34.50 2.17
N VAL A 299 83.04 33.62 2.71
CA VAL A 299 84.38 34.01 3.17
C VAL A 299 85.44 33.87 2.07
N GLY A 300 85.20 33.00 1.07
CA GLY A 300 86.19 32.73 0.02
C GLY A 300 87.51 32.17 0.59
N THR A 301 88.63 32.39 -0.12
CA THR A 301 89.98 32.01 0.34
C THR A 301 90.67 33.09 1.19
N GLY A 302 89.98 34.19 1.52
CA GLY A 302 90.54 35.32 2.27
C GLY A 302 90.57 35.05 3.79
N GLN A 303 91.75 35.18 4.40
CA GLN A 303 92.01 34.91 5.82
C GLN A 303 91.59 36.05 6.78
N ASP A 304 90.33 36.50 6.72
CA ASP A 304 89.81 37.39 7.76
C ASP A 304 89.27 36.56 8.94
N ALA A 305 90.11 36.38 9.96
CA ALA A 305 89.85 35.52 11.13
C ALA A 305 88.52 35.82 11.85
N GLY A 306 88.08 37.09 11.86
CA GLY A 306 86.80 37.49 12.47
C GLY A 306 85.56 37.05 11.66
N LEU A 307 85.64 37.11 10.33
CA LEU A 307 84.54 36.68 9.44
C LEU A 307 84.42 35.15 9.39
N LEU A 308 85.53 34.42 9.54
CA LEU A 308 85.56 32.96 9.56
C LEU A 308 84.71 32.35 10.70
N ALA A 309 84.61 33.00 11.87
CA ALA A 309 83.87 32.49 13.02
C ALA A 309 82.39 32.91 13.05
N LEU A 310 82.06 34.10 12.53
CA LEU A 310 80.70 34.66 12.61
C LEU A 310 79.73 34.05 11.60
N VAL A 311 80.20 33.69 10.40
CA VAL A 311 79.32 33.19 9.33
C VAL A 311 78.69 31.83 9.68
N PRO A 312 79.44 30.79 10.12
CA PRO A 312 78.84 29.51 10.50
C PRO A 312 77.89 29.65 11.70
N LEU A 313 78.27 30.50 12.67
CA LEU A 313 77.45 30.75 13.85
C LEU A 313 76.10 31.38 13.47
N ALA A 314 76.09 32.43 12.65
CA ALA A 314 74.86 33.07 12.18
C ALA A 314 73.98 32.10 11.37
N PHE A 315 74.60 31.26 10.54
CA PHE A 315 73.89 30.31 9.66
C PHE A 315 73.21 29.18 10.43
N VAL A 316 73.72 28.80 11.60
CA VAL A 316 73.08 27.81 12.49
C VAL A 316 72.09 28.47 13.44
N THR A 317 72.47 29.60 14.05
CA THR A 317 71.67 30.23 15.11
C THR A 317 70.37 30.85 14.60
N LEU A 318 70.37 31.51 13.44
CA LEU A 318 69.16 32.14 12.90
C LEU A 318 68.06 31.12 12.55
N PRO A 319 68.32 30.04 11.79
CA PRO A 319 67.31 29.00 11.56
C PRO A 319 66.89 28.29 12.84
N THR A 320 67.80 28.07 13.79
CA THR A 320 67.47 27.44 15.08
C THR A 320 66.51 28.32 15.89
N LEU A 321 66.76 29.62 15.96
CA LEU A 321 65.88 30.59 16.63
C LEU A 321 64.52 30.68 15.92
N ALA A 322 64.51 30.74 14.59
CA ALA A 322 63.27 30.74 13.81
C ALA A 322 62.45 29.45 14.04
N PHE A 323 63.13 28.30 14.09
CA PHE A 323 62.51 27.01 14.37
C PHE A 323 61.97 26.93 15.80
N ALA A 324 62.74 27.37 16.80
CA ALA A 324 62.29 27.46 18.19
C ALA A 324 61.07 28.38 18.34
N TRP A 325 61.06 29.51 17.64
CA TRP A 325 59.92 30.43 17.60
C TRP A 325 58.67 29.78 16.99
N LEU A 326 58.82 29.02 15.89
CA LEU A 326 57.72 28.28 15.28
C LEU A 326 57.18 27.18 16.21
N LEU A 327 58.07 26.40 16.83
CA LEU A 327 57.70 25.36 17.80
C LEU A 327 56.93 25.96 18.99
N ARG A 328 57.33 27.13 19.48
CA ARG A 328 56.63 27.86 20.55
C ARG A 328 55.18 28.17 20.14
N HIS A 329 54.95 28.65 18.92
CA HIS A 329 53.60 28.93 18.44
C HIS A 329 52.75 27.68 18.27
N VAL A 330 53.32 26.61 17.72
CA VAL A 330 52.60 25.33 17.58
C VAL A 330 52.24 24.76 18.94
N SER A 331 53.17 24.76 19.89
CA SER A 331 52.92 24.35 21.28
C SER A 331 51.77 25.15 21.90
N ARG A 332 51.77 26.48 21.72
CA ARG A 332 50.70 27.35 22.21
C ARG A 332 49.33 26.97 21.63
N VAL A 333 49.25 26.69 20.33
CA VAL A 333 47.99 26.25 19.68
C VAL A 333 47.50 24.93 20.25
N ILE A 334 48.41 23.98 20.53
CA ILE A 334 48.08 22.69 21.15
C ILE A 334 47.49 22.91 22.55
N VAL A 335 48.19 23.66 23.41
CA VAL A 335 47.74 23.94 24.79
C VAL A 335 46.39 24.66 24.79
N GLN A 336 46.20 25.66 23.91
CA GLN A 336 44.93 26.38 23.78
C GLN A 336 43.78 25.45 23.37
N ASN A 337 43.99 24.55 22.40
CA ASN A 337 42.95 23.62 21.99
C ASN A 337 42.65 22.57 23.08
N LEU A 338 43.66 22.09 23.81
CA LEU A 338 43.43 21.18 24.95
C LEU A 338 42.62 21.86 26.06
N ALA A 339 42.92 23.13 26.38
CA ALA A 339 42.16 23.91 27.34
C ALA A 339 40.71 24.14 26.90
N LEU A 340 40.49 24.52 25.64
CA LEU A 340 39.14 24.67 25.06
C LEU A 340 38.37 23.34 25.03
N GLY A 341 39.05 22.23 24.77
CA GLY A 341 38.46 20.89 24.82
C GLY A 341 38.05 20.46 26.23
N ALA A 342 38.87 20.80 27.24
CA ALA A 342 38.55 20.54 28.64
C ALA A 342 37.34 21.37 29.11
N ASP A 343 37.30 22.66 28.76
CA ASP A 343 36.16 23.54 29.05
C ASP A 343 34.87 23.04 28.39
N ALA A 344 34.91 22.70 27.09
CA ALA A 344 33.77 22.15 26.38
C ALA A 344 33.26 20.85 27.03
N ARG A 345 34.17 19.99 27.53
CA ARG A 345 33.79 18.77 28.26
C ARG A 345 33.06 19.08 29.56
N ILE A 346 33.57 20.05 30.33
CA ILE A 346 32.93 20.49 31.58
C ILE A 346 31.54 21.06 31.28
N ARG A 347 31.38 21.91 30.25
CA ARG A 347 30.07 22.41 29.81
C ARG A 347 29.11 21.29 29.40
N GLY A 348 29.62 20.26 28.72
CA GLY A 348 28.85 19.06 28.39
C GLY A 348 28.36 18.31 29.64
N THR A 349 29.22 18.15 30.65
CA THR A 349 28.84 17.54 31.94
C THR A 349 27.81 18.39 32.69
N ILE A 350 27.98 19.71 32.76
CA ILE A 350 27.02 20.62 33.40
C ILE A 350 25.66 20.56 32.69
N ALA A 351 25.65 20.57 31.36
CA ALA A 351 24.42 20.43 30.58
C ALA A 351 23.73 19.07 30.82
N ALA A 352 24.49 17.99 30.95
CA ALA A 352 23.95 16.67 31.26
C ALA A 352 23.36 16.62 32.67
N THR A 353 24.05 17.20 33.66
CA THR A 353 23.53 17.33 35.02
C THR A 353 22.27 18.19 35.08
N TYR A 354 22.24 19.32 34.35
CA TYR A 354 21.05 20.17 34.22
C TYR A 354 19.87 19.37 33.63
N SER A 355 20.13 18.60 32.58
CA SER A 355 19.12 17.72 31.97
C SER A 355 18.60 16.66 32.94
N ALA A 356 19.47 16.03 33.73
CA ALA A 356 19.04 15.04 34.71
C ALA A 356 18.19 15.68 35.83
N LEU A 357 18.62 16.84 36.35
CA LEU A 357 17.90 17.56 37.41
C LEU A 357 16.54 18.10 36.96
N THR A 358 16.42 18.52 35.70
CA THR A 358 15.16 18.98 35.12
C THR A 358 14.22 17.83 34.79
N ALA A 359 14.74 16.70 34.32
CA ALA A 359 13.93 15.50 34.02
C ALA A 359 13.28 14.91 35.28
N ASP A 360 14.01 14.85 36.40
CA ASP A 360 13.51 14.25 37.64
C ASP A 360 12.70 15.24 38.52
N GLN A 361 12.50 16.50 38.07
CA GLN A 361 11.93 17.61 38.87
C GLN A 361 12.57 17.76 40.26
N ALA A 362 13.79 17.24 40.44
CA ALA A 362 14.42 17.09 41.74
C ALA A 362 15.04 18.40 42.24
N ALA A 363 15.21 19.40 41.37
CA ALA A 363 15.84 20.68 41.68
C ALA A 363 14.84 21.84 41.64
N THR A 364 14.98 22.74 42.60
CA THR A 364 14.24 24.00 42.65
C THR A 364 14.65 24.93 41.50
N PRO A 365 13.78 25.85 41.06
CA PRO A 365 14.13 26.83 40.03
C PRO A 365 15.37 27.67 40.36
N ALA A 366 15.63 27.91 41.65
CA ALA A 366 16.82 28.61 42.12
C ALA A 366 18.10 27.81 41.88
N GLU A 367 18.10 26.50 42.13
CA GLU A 367 19.23 25.61 41.86
C GLU A 367 19.50 25.49 40.35
N LEU A 368 18.44 25.41 39.55
CA LEU A 368 18.56 25.40 38.08
C LEU A 368 19.16 26.70 37.55
N ALA A 369 18.83 27.85 38.14
CA ALA A 369 19.42 29.14 37.77
C ALA A 369 20.94 29.19 38.06
N ILE A 370 21.40 28.56 39.14
CA ILE A 370 22.83 28.46 39.47
C ILE A 370 23.57 27.62 38.42
N VAL A 371 23.02 26.45 38.07
CA VAL A 371 23.61 25.57 37.05
C VAL A 371 23.63 26.25 35.67
N PHE A 372 22.55 26.97 35.32
CA PHE A 372 22.48 27.74 34.09
C PHE A 372 23.54 28.84 34.05
N ASN A 373 23.71 29.60 35.14
CA ASN A 373 24.75 30.63 35.23
C ASN A 373 26.16 30.01 35.09
N ALA A 374 26.40 28.84 35.70
CA ALA A 374 27.65 28.11 35.52
C ALA A 374 27.92 27.69 34.06
N LEU A 375 26.87 27.35 33.30
CA LEU A 375 26.97 26.97 31.87
C LEU A 375 27.39 28.15 30.97
N PHE A 376 26.93 29.36 31.30
CA PHE A 376 27.17 30.57 30.51
C PHE A 376 28.31 31.45 31.04
N ARG A 377 29.01 31.02 32.10
CA ARG A 377 30.16 31.76 32.59
C ARG A 377 31.21 31.87 31.47
N PRO A 378 31.75 33.07 31.19
CA PRO A 378 32.89 33.20 30.31
C PRO A 378 34.02 32.34 30.87
N VAL A 379 34.69 31.57 30.00
CA VAL A 379 35.88 30.81 30.40
C VAL A 379 36.85 31.84 30.98
N ASP A 380 37.28 31.63 32.22
CA ASP A 380 38.36 32.42 32.80
C ASP A 380 39.53 32.25 31.85
N GLY A 381 39.79 33.26 31.01
CA GLY A 381 40.83 33.17 30.01
C GLY A 381 42.10 32.93 30.77
N SER A 382 42.66 31.71 30.70
CA SER A 382 43.96 31.44 31.26
C SER A 382 44.94 32.29 30.45
N THR A 383 45.19 33.49 30.95
CA THR A 383 46.46 34.16 30.84
C THR A 383 47.48 33.17 31.40
N HIS A 384 47.93 32.23 30.56
CA HIS A 384 49.18 31.56 30.76
C HIS A 384 50.24 32.67 30.71
N SER A 385 50.44 33.34 31.85
CA SER A 385 51.65 34.04 32.19
C SER A 385 52.73 32.98 32.35
N GLU A 386 53.13 32.37 31.23
CA GLU A 386 54.38 31.65 31.18
C GLU A 386 55.48 32.69 31.37
N ILE A 387 56.21 32.50 32.46
CA ILE A 387 57.53 33.06 32.73
C ILE A 387 58.29 33.12 31.41
N ALA A 388 58.35 34.31 30.81
CA ALA A 388 59.15 34.51 29.61
C ALA A 388 60.61 34.22 30.02
N PRO A 389 61.38 33.43 29.23
CA PRO A 389 62.82 33.40 29.44
C PRO A 389 63.33 34.85 29.43
N PRO A 390 64.26 35.22 30.33
CA PRO A 390 64.66 36.61 30.54
C PRO A 390 64.97 37.24 29.18
N ASN A 391 64.33 38.38 28.91
CA ASN A 391 64.56 39.08 27.65
C ASN A 391 66.03 39.49 27.57
N LEU A 392 66.55 39.71 26.36
CA LEU A 392 67.94 40.18 26.19
C LEU A 392 68.21 41.49 26.96
N SER A 393 67.18 42.30 27.23
CA SER A 393 67.24 43.46 28.13
C SER A 393 67.56 43.08 29.58
N ASP A 394 66.95 42.01 30.09
CA ASP A 394 67.13 41.55 31.47
C ASP A 394 68.52 40.92 31.65
N LEU A 395 69.01 40.22 30.61
CA LEU A 395 70.38 39.70 30.58
C LEU A 395 71.43 40.83 30.49
N LEU A 396 71.13 41.93 29.77
CA LEU A 396 72.00 43.10 29.71
C LEU A 396 72.04 43.86 31.04
N GLU A 397 70.90 43.95 31.72
CA GLU A 397 70.78 44.58 33.04
C GLU A 397 71.47 43.76 34.13
N MET A 398 71.42 42.43 34.02
CA MET A 398 72.12 41.49 34.90
C MET A 398 73.64 41.47 34.63
N ALA A 399 74.08 41.74 33.41
CA ALA A 399 75.49 41.92 33.05
C ALA A 399 76.03 43.34 33.36
N GLY A 400 75.15 44.34 33.43
CA GLY A 400 75.46 45.74 33.76
C GLY A 400 75.53 46.05 35.26
N ARG A 401 75.04 45.14 36.13
CA ARG A 401 75.29 45.17 37.57
C ARG A 401 76.67 44.57 37.88
N LYS A 402 77.71 45.40 37.80
CA LYS A 402 78.98 45.20 38.53
C LYS A 402 79.14 46.26 39.59
#